data_AF-A0A9E8AYQ9-F1
#
_entry.id   AF-A0A9E8AYQ9-F1
#
_cell.length_a   1.000
_cell.length_b   1.000
_cell.length_c   1.000
_cell.angle_alpha   90.00
_cell.angle_beta   90.00
_cell.angle_gamma   90.00
#
_symmetry.space_group_name_H-M   'P 1'
#
loop_
_entity.id
_entity.type
_entity.pdbx_description
1 polymer ?
#
loop_
_entity_poly.entity_id
_entity_poly.type
_entity_poly.pdbx_seq_one_letter_code
_entity_poly.pdbx_strand_id
1 'polypeptide(L)'
;MTLTAHPMRSSRENRINEIVNALKAAHEHSSHACKKPLRDMPEYFMGTRVGEHFFNRFSNFGYNLEASVAEILEQAGVPDYNQEALETFPELRQNGRFDLVLLTRKRGRPAHIIEFKKGHKLAELKKDIERLALLADAVPQGSRLETSYLVFITKRTLSRTMSDWNERLQEIVSESLIGQGKIVNDVDCTVKAAWKSPESDDNPENEKALAPEPFTVVVVEVRCK
;
A
#
# COMPACT_ATOMS: atom_id res chain seq x y z
N MET A 1 7.60 -13.12 -28.42
CA MET A 1 8.24 -13.97 -27.40
C MET A 1 8.85 -13.04 -26.35
N THR A 2 8.14 -12.82 -25.24
CA THR A 2 8.63 -11.99 -24.14
C THR A 2 9.65 -12.78 -23.34
N LEU A 3 10.87 -12.27 -23.25
CA LEU A 3 11.90 -12.76 -22.32
C LEU A 3 11.32 -12.70 -20.91
N THR A 4 10.95 -13.86 -20.34
CA THR A 4 10.57 -13.94 -18.94
C THR A 4 11.82 -13.66 -18.11
N ALA A 5 11.97 -12.42 -17.67
CA ALA A 5 13.02 -12.03 -16.75
C ALA A 5 13.02 -12.99 -15.56
N HIS A 6 14.19 -13.53 -15.20
CA HIS A 6 14.28 -14.47 -14.09
C HIS A 6 13.66 -13.84 -12.82
N PRO A 7 12.81 -14.59 -12.09
CA PRO A 7 12.20 -14.11 -10.86
C PRO A 7 13.26 -13.63 -9.87
N MET A 8 13.11 -12.41 -9.37
CA MET A 8 14.08 -11.80 -8.46
C MET A 8 13.76 -12.15 -7.01
N ARG A 9 14.74 -12.02 -6.11
CA ARG A 9 14.51 -12.11 -4.66
C ARG A 9 14.09 -10.76 -4.12
N SER A 10 13.10 -10.74 -3.23
CA SER A 10 12.65 -9.50 -2.60
C SER A 10 13.68 -8.89 -1.64
N SER A 11 13.84 -7.58 -1.71
CA SER A 11 14.52 -6.67 -0.78
C SER A 11 13.57 -5.49 -0.48
N ARG A 12 13.89 -4.65 0.51
CA ARG A 12 13.04 -3.50 0.85
C ARG A 12 12.89 -2.53 -0.32
N GLU A 13 14.01 -2.10 -0.90
CA GLU A 13 14.03 -1.13 -2.00
C GLU A 13 13.33 -1.66 -3.24
N ASN A 14 13.57 -2.93 -3.59
CA ASN A 14 12.94 -3.48 -4.78
C ASN A 14 11.43 -3.66 -4.63
N ARG A 15 10.89 -3.91 -3.42
CA ARG A 15 9.44 -3.97 -3.22
C ARG A 15 8.78 -2.63 -3.51
N ILE A 16 9.33 -1.54 -2.99
CA ILE A 16 8.79 -0.19 -3.21
C ILE A 16 8.78 0.14 -4.70
N ASN A 17 9.88 -0.13 -5.40
CA ASN A 17 9.98 0.09 -6.84
C ASN A 17 8.99 -0.76 -7.63
N GLU A 18 8.81 -2.03 -7.26
CA GLU A 18 7.89 -2.93 -7.96
C GLU A 18 6.42 -2.63 -7.66
N ILE A 19 6.06 -2.04 -6.50
CA ILE A 19 4.72 -1.46 -6.27
C ILE A 19 4.46 -0.34 -7.28
N VAL A 20 5.41 0.59 -7.42
CA VAL A 20 5.27 1.71 -8.37
C VAL A 20 5.20 1.22 -9.81
N ASN A 21 6.05 0.27 -10.20
CA ASN A 21 6.06 -0.30 -11.56
C ASN A 21 4.74 -1.02 -11.87
N ALA A 22 4.20 -1.79 -10.92
CA ALA A 22 2.91 -2.45 -11.09
C ALA A 22 1.78 -1.42 -11.32
N LEU A 23 1.79 -0.30 -10.59
CA LEU A 23 0.78 0.75 -10.72
C LEU A 23 0.93 1.55 -12.02
N LYS A 24 2.17 1.76 -12.50
CA LYS A 24 2.43 2.31 -13.84
C LYS A 24 1.84 1.41 -14.94
N ALA A 25 2.15 0.12 -14.90
CA ALA A 25 1.60 -0.84 -15.85
C ALA A 25 0.07 -0.95 -15.75
N ALA A 26 -0.49 -0.88 -14.54
CA ALA A 26 -1.93 -0.85 -14.31
C ALA A 26 -2.59 0.40 -14.94
N HIS A 27 -1.94 1.56 -14.82
CA HIS A 27 -2.39 2.80 -15.46
C HIS A 27 -2.36 2.69 -16.99
N GLU A 28 -1.27 2.21 -17.57
CA GLU A 28 -1.17 2.01 -19.02
C GLU A 28 -2.25 1.04 -19.51
N HIS A 29 -2.46 -0.06 -18.79
CA HIS A 29 -3.49 -1.03 -19.09
C HIS A 29 -4.89 -0.41 -19.05
N SER A 30 -5.27 0.30 -17.98
CA SER A 30 -6.61 0.89 -17.87
C SER A 30 -6.83 1.99 -18.91
N SER A 31 -5.82 2.81 -19.15
CA SER A 31 -5.84 3.85 -20.18
C SER A 31 -6.03 3.24 -21.58
N HIS A 32 -5.43 2.10 -21.87
CA HIS A 32 -5.62 1.43 -23.15
C HIS A 32 -6.98 0.72 -23.26
N ALA A 33 -7.31 -0.12 -22.26
CA ALA A 33 -8.42 -1.06 -22.30
C ALA A 33 -9.79 -0.41 -22.08
N CYS A 34 -9.88 0.56 -21.17
CA CYS A 34 -11.15 1.20 -20.83
C CYS A 34 -11.13 2.73 -20.93
N LYS A 35 -10.04 3.31 -21.45
CA LYS A 35 -9.86 4.77 -21.61
C LYS A 35 -10.00 5.55 -20.29
N LYS A 36 -9.64 4.91 -19.17
CA LYS A 36 -9.67 5.52 -17.84
C LYS A 36 -8.29 5.53 -17.21
N PRO A 37 -7.86 6.64 -16.60
CA PRO A 37 -6.62 6.66 -15.81
C PRO A 37 -6.80 5.81 -14.54
N LEU A 38 -5.69 5.25 -14.03
CA LEU A 38 -5.67 4.51 -12.76
C LEU A 38 -6.43 5.19 -11.61
N ARG A 39 -6.35 6.52 -11.49
CA ARG A 39 -7.08 7.28 -10.46
C ARG A 39 -8.59 7.10 -10.52
N ASP A 40 -9.16 6.73 -11.66
CA ASP A 40 -10.60 6.54 -11.83
C ASP A 40 -10.99 5.07 -11.69
N MET A 41 -10.01 4.18 -11.56
CA MET A 41 -10.21 2.75 -11.31
C MET A 41 -10.59 2.51 -9.83
N PRO A 42 -11.25 1.39 -9.52
CA PRO A 42 -11.53 1.00 -8.14
C PRO A 42 -10.26 0.51 -7.41
N GLU A 43 -10.25 0.56 -6.07
CA GLU A 43 -9.08 0.18 -5.26
C GLU A 43 -8.68 -1.29 -5.46
N TYR A 44 -9.65 -2.20 -5.56
CA TYR A 44 -9.39 -3.62 -5.86
C TYR A 44 -8.65 -3.82 -7.20
N PHE A 45 -8.81 -2.92 -8.18
CA PHE A 45 -8.05 -3.00 -9.43
C PHE A 45 -6.55 -2.76 -9.19
N MET A 46 -6.19 -1.87 -8.26
CA MET A 46 -4.80 -1.69 -7.86
C MET A 46 -4.28 -2.94 -7.13
N GLY A 47 -5.04 -3.44 -6.14
CA GLY A 47 -4.67 -4.63 -5.38
C GLY A 47 -4.41 -5.85 -6.26
N THR A 48 -5.34 -6.14 -7.18
CA THR A 48 -5.20 -7.25 -8.15
C THR A 48 -3.95 -7.11 -9.02
N ARG A 49 -3.70 -5.93 -9.59
CA ARG A 49 -2.54 -5.68 -10.46
C ARG A 49 -1.22 -5.77 -9.72
N VAL A 50 -1.14 -5.23 -8.50
CA VAL A 50 0.07 -5.33 -7.68
C VAL A 50 0.31 -6.77 -7.22
N GLY A 51 -0.73 -7.49 -6.79
CA GLY A 51 -0.63 -8.89 -6.40
C GLY A 51 -0.13 -9.79 -7.53
N GLU A 52 -0.74 -9.69 -8.72
CA GLU A 52 -0.33 -10.41 -9.92
C GLU A 52 1.12 -10.09 -10.31
N HIS A 53 1.48 -8.80 -10.31
CA HIS A 53 2.84 -8.35 -10.61
C HIS A 53 3.86 -8.98 -9.65
N PHE A 54 3.58 -8.94 -8.34
CA PHE A 54 4.48 -9.50 -7.32
C PHE A 54 4.64 -11.02 -7.45
N PHE A 55 3.56 -11.75 -7.74
CA PHE A 55 3.59 -13.20 -7.93
C PHE A 55 4.50 -13.62 -9.09
N ASN A 56 4.46 -12.85 -10.19
CA ASN A 56 5.26 -13.09 -11.38
C ASN A 56 6.70 -12.59 -11.23
N ARG A 57 6.89 -11.47 -10.54
CA ARG A 57 8.19 -10.81 -10.42
C ARG A 57 9.10 -11.43 -9.37
N PHE A 58 8.55 -11.83 -8.23
CA PHE A 58 9.32 -12.35 -7.10
C PHE A 58 9.21 -13.87 -7.00
N SER A 59 10.36 -14.54 -6.85
CA SER A 59 10.40 -16.00 -6.64
C SER A 59 9.80 -16.43 -5.31
N ASN A 60 9.76 -15.52 -4.33
CA ASN A 60 9.47 -15.86 -2.94
C ASN A 60 8.08 -15.42 -2.44
N PHE A 61 7.20 -14.89 -3.30
CA PHE A 61 5.87 -14.44 -2.91
C PHE A 61 4.73 -15.21 -3.58
N GLY A 62 3.70 -15.49 -2.80
CA GLY A 62 2.30 -15.61 -3.21
C GLY A 62 1.52 -14.37 -2.75
N TYR A 63 0.21 -14.34 -2.96
CA TYR A 63 -0.64 -13.27 -2.43
C TYR A 63 -2.06 -13.74 -2.16
N ASN A 64 -2.75 -13.01 -1.29
CA ASN A 64 -4.19 -13.12 -1.06
C ASN A 64 -4.80 -11.72 -1.12
N LEU A 65 -5.96 -11.60 -1.76
CA LEU A 65 -6.71 -10.34 -1.85
C LEU A 65 -7.82 -10.35 -0.82
N GLU A 66 -8.12 -9.19 -0.22
CA GLU A 66 -9.24 -9.05 0.72
C GLU A 66 -9.17 -10.05 1.89
N ALA A 67 -7.94 -10.31 2.38
CA ALA A 67 -7.70 -11.31 3.43
C ALA A 67 -8.25 -10.83 4.78
N SER A 68 -8.88 -11.74 5.52
CA SER A 68 -9.45 -11.43 6.84
C SER A 68 -8.37 -11.01 7.83
N VAL A 69 -8.59 -9.93 8.58
CA VAL A 69 -7.65 -9.47 9.61
C VAL A 69 -7.40 -10.58 10.64
N ALA A 70 -8.46 -11.24 11.12
CA ALA A 70 -8.36 -12.33 12.10
C ALA A 70 -7.48 -13.49 11.59
N GLU A 71 -7.70 -13.95 10.37
CA GLU A 71 -6.91 -15.03 9.76
C GLU A 71 -5.42 -14.65 9.63
N ILE A 72 -5.13 -13.38 9.32
CA ILE A 72 -3.76 -12.90 9.19
C ILE A 72 -3.05 -12.82 10.55
N LEU A 73 -3.74 -12.36 11.60
CA LEU A 73 -3.19 -12.32 12.96
C LEU A 73 -2.86 -13.73 13.47
N GLU A 74 -3.78 -14.68 13.24
CA GLU A 74 -3.56 -16.10 13.58
C GLU A 74 -2.35 -16.67 12.84
N GLN A 75 -2.27 -16.50 11.52
CA GLN A 75 -1.16 -17.00 10.71
C GLN A 75 0.19 -16.33 11.03
N ALA A 76 0.15 -15.09 11.51
CA ALA A 76 1.32 -14.34 11.97
C ALA A 76 1.83 -14.83 13.33
N GLY A 77 1.05 -15.65 14.04
CA GLY A 77 1.38 -16.12 15.39
C GLY A 77 1.28 -15.02 16.43
N VAL A 78 0.35 -14.07 16.24
CA VAL A 78 0.01 -13.08 17.28
C VAL A 78 -0.66 -13.84 18.42
N PRO A 79 -0.09 -13.82 19.64
CA PRO A 79 -0.66 -14.55 20.78
C PRO A 79 -2.08 -14.09 21.10
N ASP A 80 -2.93 -14.98 21.58
CA ASP A 80 -4.35 -14.71 21.87
C ASP A 80 -4.54 -13.50 22.82
N TYR A 81 -3.64 -13.33 23.80
CA TYR A 81 -3.68 -12.18 24.72
C TYR A 81 -3.40 -10.83 24.02
N ASN A 82 -2.61 -10.82 22.94
CA ASN A 82 -2.43 -9.64 22.10
C ASN A 82 -3.64 -9.43 21.19
N GLN A 83 -4.34 -10.49 20.78
CA GLN A 83 -5.57 -10.37 19.99
C GLN A 83 -6.70 -9.72 20.80
N GLU A 84 -6.87 -10.09 22.07
CA GLU A 84 -7.82 -9.43 22.97
C GLU A 84 -7.48 -7.95 23.21
N ALA A 85 -6.19 -7.62 23.36
CA ALA A 85 -5.75 -6.22 23.44
C ALA A 85 -6.05 -5.45 22.15
N LEU A 86 -5.92 -6.10 20.99
CA LEU A 86 -6.25 -5.54 19.69
C LEU A 86 -7.76 -5.30 19.48
N GLU A 87 -8.63 -6.09 20.12
CA GLU A 87 -10.09 -5.86 20.11
C GLU A 87 -10.47 -4.51 20.75
N THR A 88 -9.63 -3.97 21.63
CA THR A 88 -9.86 -2.66 22.25
C THR A 88 -9.63 -1.50 21.28
N PHE A 89 -8.95 -1.73 20.15
CA PHE A 89 -8.71 -0.74 19.11
C PHE A 89 -9.71 -0.91 17.96
N PRO A 90 -10.75 -0.06 17.86
CA PRO A 90 -11.75 -0.16 16.79
C PRO A 90 -11.16 0.00 15.38
N GLU A 91 -9.93 0.49 15.27
CA GLU A 91 -9.15 0.60 14.04
C GLU A 91 -8.76 -0.77 13.47
N LEU A 92 -8.42 -1.75 14.31
CA LEU A 92 -8.13 -3.12 13.89
C LEU A 92 -9.41 -3.97 13.96
N ARG A 93 -10.37 -3.65 13.09
CA ARG A 93 -11.65 -4.38 13.01
C ARG A 93 -11.39 -5.87 12.75
N GLN A 94 -11.77 -6.76 13.67
CA GLN A 94 -11.65 -8.21 13.47
C GLN A 94 -12.36 -8.72 12.21
N ASN A 95 -13.54 -8.17 11.90
CA ASN A 95 -14.29 -8.46 10.67
C ASN A 95 -13.80 -7.64 9.46
N GLY A 96 -12.72 -6.87 9.63
CA GLY A 96 -12.08 -6.12 8.57
C GLY A 96 -11.29 -7.02 7.64
N ARG A 97 -10.87 -6.43 6.53
CA ARG A 97 -10.04 -7.08 5.52
C ARG A 97 -8.87 -6.19 5.15
N PHE A 98 -7.77 -6.83 4.79
CA PHE A 98 -6.63 -6.17 4.18
C PHE A 98 -6.74 -6.28 2.66
N ASP A 99 -6.50 -5.19 1.94
CA ASP A 99 -6.70 -5.15 0.48
C ASP A 99 -5.82 -6.19 -0.23
N LEU A 100 -4.53 -6.25 0.14
CA LEU A 100 -3.56 -7.19 -0.39
C LEU A 100 -2.60 -7.66 0.70
N VAL A 101 -2.49 -8.98 0.86
CA VAL A 101 -1.48 -9.62 1.71
C VAL A 101 -0.53 -10.41 0.83
N LEU A 102 0.76 -10.06 0.89
CA LEU A 102 1.83 -10.86 0.31
C LEU A 102 2.15 -12.02 1.24
N LEU A 103 2.22 -13.23 0.68
CA LEU A 103 2.48 -14.46 1.42
C LEU A 103 3.86 -15.01 1.04
N THR A 104 4.57 -15.60 1.99
CA THR A 104 5.80 -16.34 1.68
C THR A 104 5.46 -17.58 0.83
N ARG A 105 6.09 -17.74 -0.34
CA ARG A 105 5.76 -18.86 -1.25
C ARG A 105 6.02 -20.24 -0.61
N LYS A 106 7.02 -20.36 0.27
CA LYS A 106 7.40 -21.64 0.90
C LYS A 106 6.42 -22.13 1.97
N ARG A 107 5.84 -21.22 2.78
CA ARG A 107 5.05 -21.58 3.97
C ARG A 107 3.66 -20.95 3.98
N GLY A 108 3.29 -20.16 2.99
CA GLY A 108 2.03 -19.43 2.95
C GLY A 108 1.90 -18.35 4.04
N ARG A 109 2.94 -18.10 4.85
CA ARG A 109 2.85 -17.15 5.96
C ARG A 109 2.75 -15.71 5.46
N PRO A 110 1.96 -14.84 6.11
CA PRO A 110 1.94 -13.41 5.84
C PRO A 110 3.34 -12.81 5.88
N ALA A 111 3.66 -12.02 4.86
CA ALA A 111 4.94 -11.35 4.72
C ALA A 111 4.78 -9.84 4.81
N HIS A 112 3.89 -9.25 4.01
CA HIS A 112 3.66 -7.81 4.01
C HIS A 112 2.20 -7.54 3.68
N ILE A 113 1.68 -6.42 4.17
CA ILE A 113 0.37 -5.90 3.82
C ILE A 113 0.54 -4.68 2.94
N ILE A 114 -0.33 -4.53 1.93
CA ILE A 114 -0.41 -3.36 1.07
C ILE A 114 -1.86 -2.89 1.05
N GLU A 115 -2.12 -1.72 1.64
CA GLU A 115 -3.42 -1.04 1.63
C GLU A 115 -3.47 -0.01 0.50
N PHE A 116 -4.59 0.10 -0.20
CA PHE A 116 -4.78 0.97 -1.34
C PHE A 116 -5.87 1.99 -1.11
N LYS A 117 -5.57 3.23 -1.49
CA LYS A 117 -6.40 4.36 -1.16
C LYS A 117 -6.51 5.35 -2.34
N LYS A 118 -7.68 5.47 -3.00
CA LYS A 118 -8.04 6.57 -3.92
C LYS A 118 -8.70 7.83 -3.30
N GLY A 119 -8.17 9.02 -3.62
CA GLY A 119 -8.89 10.29 -3.48
C GLY A 119 -9.04 10.83 -2.06
N HIS A 120 -8.19 10.35 -1.14
CA HIS A 120 -8.42 10.42 0.30
C HIS A 120 -8.18 11.79 0.89
N LYS A 121 -9.02 12.10 1.87
CA LYS A 121 -8.74 13.16 2.85
C LYS A 121 -7.69 12.63 3.83
N LEU A 122 -6.84 13.52 4.35
CA LEU A 122 -5.78 13.15 5.31
C LEU A 122 -6.33 12.34 6.50
N ALA A 123 -7.55 12.64 6.97
CA ALA A 123 -8.21 11.95 8.08
C ALA A 123 -8.53 10.46 7.80
N GLU A 124 -8.72 10.07 6.54
CA GLU A 124 -8.99 8.67 6.17
C GLU A 124 -7.69 7.85 6.17
N LEU A 125 -6.57 8.47 5.75
CA LEU A 125 -5.24 7.85 5.81
C LEU A 125 -4.81 7.55 7.25
N LYS A 126 -5.23 8.38 8.22
CA LYS A 126 -4.94 8.19 9.65
C LYS A 126 -5.37 6.80 10.14
N LYS A 127 -6.58 6.38 9.82
CA LYS A 127 -7.13 5.09 10.27
C LYS A 127 -6.34 3.91 9.70
N ASP A 128 -5.95 4.00 8.43
CA ASP A 128 -5.14 2.96 7.81
C ASP A 128 -3.71 2.92 8.38
N ILE A 129 -3.11 4.08 8.68
CA ILE A 129 -1.82 4.18 9.36
C ILE A 129 -1.89 3.55 10.76
N GLU A 130 -2.90 3.91 11.55
CA GLU A 130 -3.13 3.37 12.90
C GLU A 130 -3.31 1.85 12.84
N ARG A 131 -4.15 1.37 11.90
CA ARG A 131 -4.38 -0.06 11.70
C ARG A 131 -3.10 -0.82 11.35
N LEU A 132 -2.30 -0.31 10.40
CA LEU A 132 -1.03 -0.93 10.02
C LEU A 132 0.02 -0.86 11.13
N ALA A 133 0.04 0.22 11.91
CA ALA A 133 0.95 0.40 13.04
C ALA A 133 0.62 -0.56 14.18
N LEU A 134 -0.66 -0.70 14.53
CA LEU A 134 -1.13 -1.67 15.54
C LEU A 134 -0.76 -3.10 15.15
N LEU A 135 -0.92 -3.45 13.86
CA LEU A 135 -0.47 -4.75 13.37
C LEU A 135 1.05 -4.93 13.54
N ALA A 136 1.84 -3.95 13.11
CA ALA A 136 3.30 -4.01 13.19
C ALA A 136 3.79 -4.10 14.65
N ASP A 137 3.07 -3.49 15.59
CA ASP A 137 3.33 -3.51 17.02
C ASP A 137 2.97 -4.84 17.69
N ALA A 138 1.89 -5.48 17.22
CA ALA A 138 1.35 -6.69 17.84
C ALA A 138 2.03 -8.00 17.40
N VAL A 139 2.72 -7.99 16.26
CA VAL A 139 3.39 -9.19 15.72
C VAL A 139 4.69 -9.49 16.46
N PRO A 140 5.11 -10.77 16.56
CA PRO A 140 6.37 -11.12 17.21
C PRO A 140 7.58 -10.46 16.55
N GLN A 141 8.58 -10.09 17.36
CA GLN A 141 9.81 -9.48 16.87
C GLN A 141 10.50 -10.35 15.80
N GLY A 142 10.97 -9.71 14.73
CA GLY A 142 11.55 -10.36 13.55
C GLY A 142 10.51 -10.90 12.57
N SER A 143 9.23 -10.65 12.81
CA SER A 143 8.17 -10.93 11.83
C SER A 143 8.32 -10.03 10.60
N ARG A 144 8.03 -10.56 9.42
CA ARG A 144 8.04 -9.73 8.20
C ARG A 144 6.92 -8.67 8.21
N LEU A 145 5.86 -8.92 8.98
CA LEU A 145 4.73 -8.00 9.17
C LEU A 145 5.07 -6.78 10.03
N GLU A 146 6.27 -6.71 10.62
CA GLU A 146 6.80 -5.47 11.17
C GLU A 146 6.88 -4.37 10.10
N THR A 147 6.79 -4.70 8.81
CA THR A 147 6.74 -3.74 7.70
C THR A 147 5.52 -3.97 6.81
N SER A 148 4.73 -2.91 6.65
CA SER A 148 3.56 -2.84 5.77
C SER A 148 3.57 -1.56 4.94
N TYR A 149 2.73 -1.50 3.91
CA TYR A 149 2.70 -0.41 2.95
C TYR A 149 1.30 0.18 2.84
N LEU A 150 1.23 1.50 2.79
CA LEU A 150 0.04 2.25 2.43
C LEU A 150 0.29 2.95 1.10
N VAL A 151 -0.53 2.66 0.11
CA VAL A 151 -0.46 3.25 -1.22
C VAL A 151 -1.68 4.13 -1.41
N PHE A 152 -1.47 5.40 -1.75
CA PHE A 152 -2.59 6.27 -2.06
C PHE A 152 -2.42 7.09 -3.33
N ILE A 153 -3.54 7.35 -4.00
CA ILE A 153 -3.65 8.22 -5.16
C ILE A 153 -4.30 9.52 -4.75
N THR A 154 -3.63 10.61 -5.09
CA THR A 154 -4.11 11.97 -4.87
C THR A 154 -4.17 12.73 -6.19
N LYS A 155 -5.14 13.65 -6.30
CA LYS A 155 -5.16 14.58 -7.43
C LYS A 155 -3.90 15.43 -7.38
N ARG A 156 -3.36 15.78 -8.56
CA ARG A 156 -2.23 16.70 -8.62
C ARG A 156 -2.67 18.07 -8.09
N THR A 157 -2.35 18.36 -6.84
CA THR A 157 -1.98 19.74 -6.50
C THR A 157 -0.57 19.93 -7.04
N LEU A 158 -0.42 20.89 -7.95
CA LEU A 158 0.84 21.27 -8.57
C LEU A 158 1.99 21.31 -7.53
N SER A 159 3.19 20.91 -7.97
CA SER A 159 4.49 21.03 -7.28
C SER A 159 4.87 20.16 -6.06
N ARG A 160 4.03 19.28 -5.50
CA ARG A 160 4.48 18.56 -4.29
C ARG A 160 5.72 17.66 -4.50
N THR A 161 6.70 17.83 -3.63
CA THR A 161 7.91 17.01 -3.52
C THR A 161 7.68 15.79 -2.59
N MET A 162 8.65 14.88 -2.52
CA MET A 162 8.60 13.81 -1.49
C MET A 162 8.68 14.38 -0.07
N SER A 163 9.39 15.49 0.14
CA SER A 163 9.48 16.16 1.45
C SER A 163 8.11 16.63 1.91
N ASP A 164 7.37 17.31 1.01
CA ASP A 164 6.04 17.85 1.32
C ASP A 164 5.05 16.73 1.68
N TRP A 165 5.16 15.56 1.02
CA TRP A 165 4.35 14.39 1.38
C TRP A 165 4.74 13.84 2.74
N ASN A 166 6.03 13.82 3.06
CA ASN A 166 6.51 13.33 4.33
C ASN A 166 6.09 14.26 5.48
N GLU A 167 6.17 15.57 5.30
CA GLU A 167 5.70 16.57 6.29
C GLU A 167 4.21 16.37 6.61
N ARG A 168 3.35 16.27 5.58
CA ARG A 168 1.91 15.98 5.78
C ARG A 168 1.66 14.62 6.42
N LEU A 169 2.48 13.63 6.09
CA LEU A 169 2.40 12.33 6.75
C LEU A 169 2.73 12.48 8.24
N GLN A 170 3.76 13.26 8.60
CA GLN A 170 4.10 13.50 9.99
C GLN A 170 3.02 14.28 10.76
N GLU A 171 2.31 15.20 10.11
CA GLU A 171 1.11 15.83 10.70
C GLU A 171 0.09 14.75 11.12
N ILE A 172 -0.22 13.81 10.22
CA ILE A 172 -1.15 12.70 10.52
C ILE A 172 -0.59 11.80 11.64
N VAL A 173 0.69 11.45 11.56
CA VAL A 173 1.34 10.55 12.53
C VAL A 173 1.33 11.17 13.92
N SER A 174 1.58 12.48 14.04
CA SER A 174 1.57 13.18 15.33
C SER A 174 0.20 13.16 16.01
N GLU A 175 -0.89 13.15 15.23
CA GLU A 175 -2.25 13.02 15.74
C GLU A 175 -2.72 11.57 15.93
N SER A 176 -1.98 10.60 15.38
CA SER A 176 -2.33 9.17 15.41
C SER A 176 -1.99 8.49 16.74
N LEU A 177 -2.38 7.23 16.91
CA LEU A 177 -1.96 6.39 18.03
C LEU A 177 -0.42 6.36 18.22
N ILE A 178 0.35 6.48 17.13
CA ILE A 178 1.81 6.55 17.17
C ILE A 178 2.25 7.82 17.91
N GLY A 179 1.83 9.00 17.43
CA GLY A 179 2.19 10.29 18.03
C GLY A 179 1.61 10.51 19.43
N GLN A 180 0.51 9.84 19.75
CA GLN A 180 -0.08 9.81 21.09
C GLN A 180 0.64 8.87 22.07
N GLY A 181 1.65 8.11 21.62
CA GLY A 181 2.39 7.17 22.46
C GLY A 181 1.57 5.96 22.91
N LYS A 182 0.54 5.58 22.15
CA LYS A 182 -0.31 4.40 22.42
C LYS A 182 0.20 3.13 21.75
N ILE A 183 1.15 3.26 20.82
CA ILE A 183 1.90 2.16 20.22
C ILE A 183 3.16 1.95 21.07
N VAL A 184 3.41 0.71 21.49
CA VAL A 184 4.46 0.43 22.49
C VAL A 184 5.84 0.41 21.84
N ASN A 185 5.96 -0.17 20.64
CA ASN A 185 7.20 -0.24 19.91
C ASN A 185 7.43 1.00 19.00
N ASP A 186 8.67 1.23 18.60
CA ASP A 186 9.05 2.36 17.74
C ASP A 186 8.57 2.14 16.30
N VAL A 187 7.35 2.59 16.00
CA VAL A 187 6.76 2.54 14.66
C VAL A 187 7.06 3.83 13.89
N ASP A 188 7.78 3.66 12.78
CA ASP A 188 8.11 4.70 11.82
C ASP A 188 7.17 4.68 10.61
N CYS A 189 6.73 5.86 10.17
CA CYS A 189 5.87 6.04 9.00
C CYS A 189 6.52 7.03 8.05
N THR A 190 6.97 6.55 6.87
CA THR A 190 7.73 7.37 5.93
C THR A 190 7.29 7.20 4.49
N VAL A 191 7.30 8.30 3.74
CA VAL A 191 7.09 8.28 2.30
C VAL A 191 8.34 7.72 1.63
N LYS A 192 8.20 6.62 0.89
CA LYS A 192 9.32 5.95 0.21
C LYS A 192 9.36 6.19 -1.29
N ALA A 193 8.21 6.45 -1.91
CA ALA A 193 8.15 6.79 -3.33
C ALA A 193 6.94 7.68 -3.64
N ALA A 194 7.09 8.49 -4.68
CA ALA A 194 6.00 9.22 -5.30
C ALA A 194 6.16 9.15 -6.82
N TRP A 195 5.11 8.74 -7.52
CA TRP A 195 5.07 8.68 -8.98
C TRP A 195 3.97 9.60 -9.50
N LYS A 196 4.35 10.55 -10.37
CA LYS A 196 3.43 11.46 -11.07
C LYS A 196 3.02 10.82 -12.39
N SER A 197 1.71 10.70 -12.64
CA SER A 197 1.22 10.22 -13.92
C SER A 197 1.68 11.15 -15.05
N PRO A 198 1.92 10.61 -16.27
CA PRO A 198 2.18 11.45 -17.44
C PRO A 198 1.07 12.50 -17.63
N GLU A 199 1.44 13.66 -18.18
CA GLU A 199 0.49 14.59 -18.75
C GLU A 199 -0.01 13.97 -20.07
N SER A 200 -1.29 14.15 -20.40
CA SER A 200 -1.78 13.83 -21.74
C SER A 200 -1.09 14.74 -22.74
N ASP A 201 -0.61 14.19 -23.86
CA ASP A 201 -0.21 15.02 -24.99
C ASP A 201 -1.43 15.82 -25.47
N ASP A 202 -1.41 17.13 -25.24
CA ASP A 202 -2.36 18.07 -25.81
C ASP A 202 -2.14 18.09 -27.33
N ASN A 203 -2.74 17.13 -28.03
CA ASN A 203 -2.85 17.22 -29.48
C ASN A 203 -4.09 18.08 -29.79
N PRO A 204 -3.94 19.33 -30.24
CA PRO A 204 -5.03 20.29 -30.37
C PRO A 204 -6.10 19.88 -31.40
N GLU A 205 -5.88 18.83 -32.18
CA GLU A 205 -6.86 18.33 -33.16
C GLU A 205 -7.96 17.44 -32.55
N ASN A 206 -7.89 17.08 -31.26
CA ASN A 206 -8.84 16.17 -30.60
C ASN A 206 -9.69 16.90 -29.52
N GLU A 207 -10.29 18.03 -29.88
CA GLU A 207 -11.05 18.97 -29.02
C GLU A 207 -12.33 18.43 -28.33
N LYS A 208 -12.56 17.12 -28.21
CA LYS A 208 -13.77 16.58 -27.55
C LYS A 208 -13.58 15.57 -26.43
N ALA A 209 -12.35 15.12 -26.16
CA ALA A 209 -12.08 14.30 -24.97
C ALA A 209 -11.31 15.16 -23.97
N LEU A 210 -11.94 15.55 -22.86
CA LEU A 210 -11.20 16.12 -21.72
C LEU A 210 -10.09 15.13 -21.36
N ALA A 211 -8.85 15.55 -21.58
CA ALA A 211 -7.67 14.84 -21.14
C ALA A 211 -7.81 14.46 -19.64
N PRO A 212 -7.51 13.20 -19.27
CA PRO A 212 -7.61 12.80 -17.87
C PRO A 212 -6.64 13.61 -17.02
N GLU A 213 -7.15 14.33 -16.01
CA GLU A 213 -6.28 15.20 -15.22
C GLU A 213 -5.20 14.37 -14.48
N PRO A 214 -3.96 14.89 -14.39
CA PRO A 214 -2.85 14.16 -13.79
C PRO A 214 -3.06 13.86 -12.29
N PHE A 215 -2.40 12.81 -11.82
CA PHE A 215 -2.46 12.36 -10.43
C PHE A 215 -1.08 11.91 -9.92
N THR A 216 -0.97 11.73 -8.61
CA THR A 216 0.24 11.19 -7.98
C THR A 216 -0.11 9.94 -7.18
N VAL A 217 0.66 8.87 -7.37
CA VAL A 217 0.72 7.71 -6.48
C VAL A 217 1.78 7.98 -5.43
N VAL A 218 1.45 7.78 -4.16
CA VAL A 218 2.39 7.88 -3.03
C VAL A 218 2.44 6.52 -2.35
N VAL A 219 3.66 6.04 -2.07
CA VAL A 219 3.90 4.80 -1.33
C VAL A 219 4.52 5.16 0.02
N VAL A 220 3.79 4.85 1.09
CA VAL A 220 4.21 4.99 2.48
C VAL A 220 4.59 3.62 3.01
N GLU A 221 5.67 3.56 3.77
CA GLU A 221 6.04 2.40 4.55
C GLU A 221 5.76 2.67 6.03
N VAL A 222 5.01 1.76 6.66
CA VAL A 222 4.73 1.74 8.10
C VAL A 222 5.53 0.59 8.67
N ARG A 223 6.42 0.88 9.63
CA ARG A 223 7.41 -0.09 10.10
C ARG A 223 7.71 0.00 11.60
N CYS A 224 7.61 -1.11 12.31
CA CYS A 224 8.22 -1.29 13.62
C CYS A 224 9.75 -1.48 13.49
N LYS A 225 10.53 -0.75 14.29
CA LYS A 225 12.00 -0.77 14.28
C LYS A 225 12.61 -1.78 15.24
#